data_AF-A0A1H6JLS0-F1
#
_entry.id   AF-A0A1H6JLS0-F1
#
_cell.length_a   1.000
_cell.length_b   1.000
_cell.length_c   1.000
_cell.angle_alpha   90.00
_cell.angle_beta   90.00
_cell.angle_gamma   90.00
#
_symmetry.space_group_name_H-M   'P 1'
#
loop_
_entity.id
_entity.type
_entity.pdbx_description
1 polymer ?
#
loop_
_entity_poly.entity_id
_entity_poly.type
_entity_poly.pdbx_seq_one_letter_code
_entity_poly.pdbx_strand_id
1 'polypeptide(L)'
;MRCEIIKDLLPLYCDDALSDVSKEEVEKHIAECDDCKKVYEDMKNGDIKLDTASKNIEPLKKVKKKMRLTKIFFAFILLAVVLLGTAYELFCLHPRLAKTDQISFIPEVTNYGVQYRYPNPDDDENHPFIVPIQGKEEKDIKIDKTNDCVYVNGEKLLDENGKPVPSNGKVVPWGKLRIGVHVETSFKAVREKVTFAPYPSLNVEAEFRPCLPFRQDMNKCIQNESNTMYFDFPIEYLTMDTTLTIHCRDDDIVIRPYTFSDLMIEEQS
;
A
#
# COMPACT_ATOMS: atom_id res chain seq x y z
N MET A 1 32.53 -66.61 62.07
CA MET A 1 32.21 -65.16 62.00
C MET A 1 30.98 -64.79 62.85
N ARG A 2 30.78 -63.50 63.19
CA ARG A 2 29.55 -63.01 63.84
C ARG A 2 28.47 -62.72 62.80
N CYS A 3 27.21 -63.10 63.07
CA CYS A 3 26.11 -62.95 62.11
C CYS A 3 25.87 -61.50 61.66
N GLU A 4 26.14 -60.51 62.52
CA GLU A 4 26.07 -59.08 62.19
C GLU A 4 27.00 -58.72 61.03
N ILE A 5 28.25 -59.18 61.09
CA ILE A 5 29.27 -58.97 60.06
C ILE A 5 28.85 -59.65 58.75
N ILE A 6 28.28 -60.84 58.85
CA ILE A 6 27.81 -61.58 57.67
C ILE A 6 26.67 -60.83 56.99
N LYS A 7 25.68 -60.35 57.76
CA LYS A 7 24.55 -59.57 57.23
C LYS A 7 24.99 -58.27 56.55
N ASP A 8 26.02 -57.61 57.08
CA ASP A 8 26.63 -56.43 56.44
C ASP A 8 27.35 -56.76 55.13
N LEU A 9 27.92 -57.97 55.03
CA LEU A 9 28.63 -58.44 53.83
C LEU A 9 27.72 -59.10 52.79
N LEU A 10 26.50 -59.55 53.15
CA LEU A 10 25.57 -60.23 52.25
C LEU A 10 25.24 -59.46 50.97
N PRO A 11 25.01 -58.12 50.97
CA PRO A 11 24.77 -57.37 49.74
C PRO A 11 25.96 -57.45 48.78
N LEU A 12 27.18 -57.26 49.30
CA LEU A 12 28.41 -57.33 48.52
C LEU A 12 28.70 -58.75 48.03
N TYR A 13 28.29 -59.76 48.80
CA TYR A 13 28.35 -61.17 48.41
C TYR A 13 27.38 -61.47 47.26
N CYS A 14 26.14 -60.96 47.31
CA CYS A 14 25.17 -61.08 46.20
C CYS A 14 25.66 -60.39 44.92
N ASP A 15 26.40 -59.30 45.04
CA ASP A 15 26.98 -58.53 43.92
C ASP A 15 28.36 -59.04 43.46
N ASP A 16 28.84 -60.17 44.01
CA ASP A 16 30.15 -60.77 43.74
C ASP A 16 31.35 -59.80 43.89
N ALA A 17 31.23 -58.86 44.84
CA ALA A 17 32.19 -57.78 45.07
C ALA A 17 33.11 -58.01 46.29
N LEU A 18 33.09 -59.22 46.85
CA LEU A 18 33.97 -59.62 47.95
C LEU A 18 35.26 -60.27 47.43
N SER A 19 36.35 -60.13 48.19
CA SER A 19 37.58 -60.89 47.93
C SER A 19 37.36 -62.38 48.17
N ASP A 20 38.13 -63.25 47.51
CA ASP A 20 38.00 -64.71 47.61
C ASP A 20 38.02 -65.22 49.06
N VAL A 21 38.90 -64.63 49.90
CA VAL A 21 39.02 -64.98 51.32
C VAL A 21 37.75 -64.62 52.10
N SER A 22 37.15 -63.46 51.81
CA SER A 22 35.91 -63.03 52.47
C SER A 22 34.69 -63.81 51.97
N LYS A 23 34.70 -64.23 50.70
CA LYS A 23 33.64 -65.01 50.07
C LYS A 23 33.54 -66.41 50.69
N GLU A 24 34.67 -67.10 50.86
CA GLU A 24 34.71 -68.43 51.49
C GLU A 24 34.19 -68.40 52.94
N GLU A 25 34.55 -67.36 53.70
CA GLU A 25 34.10 -67.21 55.10
C GLU A 25 32.58 -66.93 55.20
N VAL A 26 32.01 -66.18 54.23
CA VAL A 26 30.57 -65.95 54.13
C VAL A 26 29.83 -67.23 53.72
N GLU A 27 30.33 -67.97 52.72
CA GLU A 27 29.76 -69.25 52.27
C GLU A 27 29.68 -70.27 53.39
N LYS A 28 30.78 -70.43 54.12
CA LYS A 28 30.86 -71.35 55.26
C LYS A 28 29.85 -70.98 56.35
N HIS A 29 29.69 -69.69 56.64
CA HIS A 29 28.75 -69.24 57.66
C HIS A 29 27.28 -69.39 57.24
N ILE A 30 26.94 -69.11 55.97
CA ILE A 30 25.58 -69.33 55.44
C ILE A 30 25.22 -70.83 55.47
N ALA A 31 26.20 -71.73 55.27
CA ALA A 31 25.99 -73.17 55.35
C ALA A 31 25.68 -73.66 56.78
N GLU A 32 26.23 -72.99 57.80
CA GLU A 32 26.12 -73.39 59.21
C GLU A 32 25.07 -72.57 60.01
N CYS A 33 24.53 -71.49 59.45
CA CYS A 33 23.59 -70.60 60.14
C CYS A 33 22.29 -70.36 59.35
N ASP A 34 21.19 -70.95 59.83
CA ASP A 34 19.86 -70.85 59.20
C ASP A 34 19.34 -69.41 59.13
N ASP A 35 19.63 -68.56 60.13
CA ASP A 35 19.23 -67.15 60.14
C ASP A 35 19.88 -66.36 59.00
N CYS A 36 21.19 -66.54 58.80
CA CYS A 36 21.93 -65.87 57.74
C CYS A 36 21.55 -66.41 56.36
N LYS A 37 21.26 -67.72 56.27
CA LYS A 37 20.75 -68.35 55.05
C LYS A 37 19.39 -67.80 54.64
N LYS A 38 18.48 -67.59 55.59
CA LYS A 38 17.16 -67.01 55.31
C LYS A 38 17.28 -65.58 54.77
N VAL A 39 18.13 -64.75 55.38
CA VAL A 39 18.36 -63.37 54.89
C VAL A 39 18.96 -63.36 53.48
N TYR A 40 19.91 -64.26 53.20
CA TYR A 40 20.47 -64.41 51.85
C TYR A 40 19.42 -64.83 50.83
N GLU A 41 18.58 -65.83 51.16
CA GLU A 41 17.47 -66.26 50.29
C GLU A 41 16.43 -65.16 50.11
N ASP A 42 16.08 -64.38 51.14
CA ASP A 42 15.17 -63.23 51.04
C ASP A 42 15.74 -62.13 50.12
N MET A 43 17.06 -61.91 50.15
CA MET A 43 17.75 -60.97 49.25
C MET A 43 17.82 -61.50 47.81
N LYS A 44 18.10 -62.79 47.63
CA LYS A 44 18.18 -63.44 46.32
C LYS A 44 16.81 -63.61 45.65
N ASN A 45 15.78 -63.90 46.44
CA ASN A 45 14.39 -64.05 46.01
C ASN A 45 13.61 -62.72 46.08
N GLY A 46 14.31 -61.60 46.34
CA GLY A 46 13.78 -60.25 46.41
C GLY A 46 13.26 -59.76 45.07
N ASP A 47 12.09 -60.25 44.67
CA ASP A 47 11.14 -59.49 43.86
C ASP A 47 10.95 -58.14 44.53
N ILE A 48 11.68 -57.13 44.05
CA ILE A 48 11.22 -55.75 44.16
C ILE A 48 9.92 -55.72 43.34
N LYS A 49 8.80 -56.07 43.99
CA LYS A 49 7.48 -55.62 43.55
C LYS A 49 7.51 -54.11 43.70
N LEU A 50 8.09 -53.46 42.69
CA LEU A 50 7.65 -52.14 42.30
C LEU A 50 6.16 -52.32 42.08
N ASP A 51 5.37 -51.93 43.08
CA ASP A 51 3.98 -51.60 42.85
C ASP A 51 4.02 -50.75 41.58
N THR A 52 3.50 -51.31 40.51
CA THR A 52 3.05 -50.54 39.37
C THR A 52 1.90 -49.70 39.91
N ALA A 53 2.27 -48.66 40.68
CA ALA A 53 1.55 -47.42 40.76
C ALA A 53 1.26 -47.12 39.30
N SER A 54 0.01 -47.40 38.96
CA SER A 54 -0.59 -47.14 37.69
C SER A 54 0.02 -45.84 37.20
N LYS A 55 0.68 -45.95 36.05
CA LYS A 55 1.11 -44.88 35.18
C LYS A 55 -0.02 -43.84 35.09
N ASN A 56 -0.10 -42.94 36.07
CA ASN A 56 -0.92 -41.75 36.11
C ASN A 56 -0.28 -40.74 35.14
N ILE A 57 -0.14 -41.16 33.89
CA ILE A 57 0.35 -40.35 32.77
C ILE A 57 -0.83 -39.56 32.17
N GLU A 58 -2.07 -39.78 32.63
CA GLU A 58 -3.23 -38.98 32.24
C GLU A 58 -3.05 -37.47 32.50
N PRO A 59 -2.63 -37.01 33.69
CA PRO A 59 -2.36 -35.59 33.92
C PRO A 59 -1.24 -35.06 33.01
N LEU A 60 -0.16 -35.82 32.80
CA LEU A 60 0.95 -35.42 31.92
C LEU A 60 0.56 -35.36 30.44
N LYS A 61 -0.32 -36.26 29.96
CA LYS A 61 -0.87 -36.23 28.59
C LYS A 61 -1.78 -35.01 28.39
N LYS A 62 -2.61 -34.67 29.39
CA LYS A 62 -3.46 -33.46 29.38
C LYS A 62 -2.61 -32.18 29.33
N VAL A 63 -1.54 -32.10 30.12
CA VAL A 63 -0.59 -30.97 30.10
C VAL A 63 0.13 -30.87 28.75
N LYS A 64 0.67 -31.97 28.20
CA LYS A 64 1.32 -31.97 26.88
C LYS A 64 0.36 -31.55 25.75
N LYS A 65 -0.90 -32.00 25.78
CA LYS A 65 -1.93 -31.60 24.81
C LYS A 65 -2.27 -30.11 24.94
N LYS A 66 -2.44 -29.60 26.17
CA LYS A 66 -2.66 -28.17 26.45
C LYS A 66 -1.50 -27.32 25.96
N MET A 67 -0.25 -27.69 26.27
CA MET A 67 0.94 -26.99 25.79
C MET A 67 1.07 -27.01 24.26
N ARG A 68 0.73 -28.12 23.59
CA ARG A 68 0.69 -28.17 22.11
C ARG A 68 -0.37 -27.23 21.54
N LEU A 69 -1.58 -27.24 22.09
CA LEU A 69 -2.67 -26.34 21.68
C LEU A 69 -2.29 -24.87 21.90
N THR A 70 -1.69 -24.54 23.05
CA THR A 70 -1.21 -23.17 23.33
C THR A 70 -0.12 -22.73 22.35
N LYS A 71 0.83 -23.61 22.01
CA LYS A 71 1.85 -23.32 20.98
C LYS A 71 1.25 -23.08 19.59
N ILE A 72 0.27 -23.90 19.19
CA ILE A 72 -0.45 -23.72 17.91
C ILE A 72 -1.21 -22.39 17.92
N PHE A 73 -1.88 -22.06 19.03
CA PHE A 73 -2.60 -20.79 19.17
C PHE A 73 -1.66 -19.58 19.09
N PHE A 74 -0.51 -19.60 19.78
CA PHE A 74 0.49 -18.54 19.66
C PHE A 74 1.06 -18.44 18.25
N ALA A 75 1.34 -19.58 17.58
CA ALA A 75 1.79 -19.58 16.20
C ALA A 75 0.74 -18.98 15.26
N PHE A 76 -0.55 -19.28 15.48
CA PHE A 76 -1.66 -18.72 14.72
C PHE A 76 -1.81 -17.21 14.94
N ILE A 77 -1.72 -16.73 16.18
CA ILE A 77 -1.73 -15.29 16.49
C ILE A 77 -0.57 -14.60 15.79
N LEU A 78 0.64 -15.14 15.89
CA LEU A 78 1.82 -14.54 15.28
C LEU A 78 1.68 -14.47 13.75
N LEU A 79 1.16 -15.53 13.13
CA LEU A 79 0.83 -15.53 11.71
C LEU A 79 -0.23 -14.47 11.37
N ALA A 80 -1.30 -14.37 12.16
CA ALA A 80 -2.37 -13.39 11.94
C ALA A 80 -1.85 -11.95 12.04
N VAL A 81 -0.98 -11.64 13.00
CA VAL A 81 -0.35 -10.32 13.14
C VAL A 81 0.50 -9.98 11.92
N VAL A 82 1.31 -10.94 11.44
CA VAL A 82 2.12 -10.75 10.23
C VAL A 82 1.23 -10.50 9.01
N LEU A 83 0.18 -11.32 8.82
CA LEU A 83 -0.75 -11.16 7.69
C LEU A 83 -1.47 -9.80 7.74
N LEU A 84 -1.99 -9.40 8.90
CA LEU A 84 -2.64 -8.10 9.07
C LEU A 84 -1.67 -6.94 8.83
N GLY A 85 -0.44 -7.05 9.31
CA GLY A 85 0.62 -6.06 9.05
C GLY A 85 0.93 -5.92 7.57
N THR A 86 1.10 -7.04 6.86
CA THR A 86 1.34 -7.01 5.41
C THR A 86 0.16 -6.46 4.61
N ALA A 87 -1.08 -6.78 5.01
CA ALA A 87 -2.28 -6.23 4.39
C ALA A 87 -2.38 -4.72 4.62
N TYR A 88 -2.09 -4.25 5.83
CA TYR A 88 -2.05 -2.82 6.15
C TYR A 88 -1.00 -2.08 5.34
N GLU A 89 0.20 -2.63 5.21
CA GLU A 89 1.25 -2.07 4.35
C GLU A 89 0.80 -1.98 2.88
N LEU A 90 0.24 -3.07 2.34
CA LEU A 90 -0.11 -3.17 0.93
C LEU A 90 -1.35 -2.35 0.53
N PHE A 91 -2.31 -2.17 1.43
CA PHE A 91 -3.61 -1.54 1.09
C PHE A 91 -3.84 -0.18 1.75
N CYS A 92 -3.08 0.16 2.79
CA CYS A 92 -3.25 1.42 3.52
C CYS A 92 -2.00 2.30 3.45
N LEU A 93 -0.82 1.81 3.86
CA LEU A 93 0.38 2.65 3.90
C LEU A 93 0.98 2.90 2.51
N HIS A 94 1.21 1.84 1.75
CA HIS A 94 1.87 1.88 0.44
C HIS A 94 1.05 1.14 -0.62
N PRO A 95 -0.17 1.63 -0.93
CA PRO A 95 -0.98 1.05 -1.97
C PRO A 95 -0.26 1.10 -3.33
N ARG A 96 -0.48 0.07 -4.13
CA ARG A 96 0.11 -0.02 -5.47
C ARG A 96 -0.59 0.95 -6.42
N LEU A 97 0.13 1.37 -7.45
CA LEU A 97 -0.45 2.13 -8.56
C LEU A 97 -1.58 1.33 -9.21
N ALA A 98 -2.60 2.04 -9.68
CA ALA A 98 -3.59 1.52 -10.60
C ALA A 98 -2.90 0.97 -11.86
N LYS A 99 -3.55 0.00 -12.50
CA LYS A 99 -3.13 -0.46 -13.83
C LYS A 99 -3.74 0.41 -14.92
N THR A 100 -3.13 0.36 -16.09
CA THR A 100 -3.64 1.02 -17.30
C THR A 100 -5.08 0.61 -17.62
N ASP A 101 -5.44 -0.67 -17.48
CA ASP A 101 -6.80 -1.20 -17.74
C ASP A 101 -7.88 -0.73 -16.75
N GLN A 102 -7.47 -0.10 -15.64
CA GLN A 102 -8.36 0.50 -14.65
C GLN A 102 -8.60 2.00 -14.90
N ILE A 103 -7.85 2.62 -15.81
CA ILE A 103 -7.94 4.05 -16.06
C ILE A 103 -8.85 4.30 -17.26
N SER A 104 -9.79 5.22 -17.08
CA SER A 104 -10.58 5.77 -18.18
C SER A 104 -10.67 7.29 -18.09
N PHE A 105 -10.87 7.92 -19.26
CA PHE A 105 -10.89 9.37 -19.38
C PHE A 105 -12.30 9.85 -19.76
N ILE A 106 -12.73 10.93 -19.11
CA ILE A 106 -14.02 11.60 -19.31
C ILE A 106 -13.70 13.05 -19.71
N PRO A 107 -13.54 13.34 -21.01
CA PRO A 107 -13.30 14.70 -21.48
C PRO A 107 -14.59 15.52 -21.47
N GLU A 108 -14.50 16.75 -20.99
CA GLU A 108 -15.57 17.74 -20.95
C GLU A 108 -15.02 19.07 -21.48
N VAL A 109 -15.52 19.53 -22.63
CA VAL A 109 -15.15 20.83 -23.20
C VAL A 109 -16.22 21.85 -22.86
N THR A 110 -15.81 22.95 -22.23
CA THR A 110 -16.66 24.12 -22.01
C THR A 110 -16.15 25.27 -22.87
N ASN A 111 -16.92 25.67 -23.88
CA ASN A 111 -16.61 26.83 -24.71
C ASN A 111 -17.25 28.09 -24.11
N TYR A 112 -16.44 29.10 -23.79
CA TYR A 112 -16.93 30.40 -23.35
C TYR A 112 -17.05 31.41 -24.50
N GLY A 113 -16.35 31.18 -25.61
CA GLY A 113 -16.31 32.02 -26.80
C GLY A 113 -14.87 32.23 -27.25
N VAL A 114 -14.50 33.49 -27.49
CA VAL A 114 -13.13 33.88 -27.83
C VAL A 114 -12.65 35.00 -26.91
N GLN A 115 -11.35 35.23 -26.87
CA GLN A 115 -10.72 36.39 -26.25
C GLN A 115 -9.94 37.16 -27.30
N TYR A 116 -10.01 38.48 -27.25
CA TYR A 116 -9.08 39.33 -27.99
C TYR A 116 -7.93 39.73 -27.07
N ARG A 117 -6.69 39.39 -27.47
CA ARG A 117 -5.47 39.65 -26.70
C ARG A 117 -4.59 40.62 -27.46
N TYR A 118 -4.23 41.75 -26.85
CA TYR A 118 -3.35 42.73 -27.47
C TYR A 118 -2.23 43.17 -26.51
N PRO A 119 -1.06 43.57 -27.06
CA PRO A 119 0.05 44.15 -26.32
C PRO A 119 -0.37 45.10 -25.21
N ASN A 120 0.16 44.87 -24.01
CA ASN A 120 0.13 45.88 -22.96
C ASN A 120 1.33 46.82 -23.17
N PRO A 121 1.13 48.13 -23.39
CA PRO A 121 2.22 49.08 -23.61
C PRO A 121 3.23 49.15 -22.46
N ASP A 122 2.81 48.77 -21.25
CA ASP A 122 3.65 48.80 -20.05
C ASP A 122 4.39 47.45 -19.81
N ASP A 123 3.95 46.35 -20.45
CA ASP A 123 4.53 45.00 -20.29
C ASP A 123 4.10 44.06 -21.45
N ASP A 124 4.81 44.17 -22.58
CA ASP A 124 4.35 43.75 -23.92
C ASP A 124 4.14 42.22 -24.09
N GLU A 125 5.06 41.38 -23.57
CA GLU A 125 5.03 39.92 -23.89
C GLU A 125 4.40 39.03 -22.81
N ASN A 126 4.48 39.39 -21.52
CA ASN A 126 4.07 38.48 -20.44
C ASN A 126 2.65 38.73 -19.93
N HIS A 127 2.11 39.94 -20.13
CA HIS A 127 0.82 40.36 -19.57
C HIS A 127 -0.01 41.16 -20.56
N PRO A 128 -0.47 40.54 -21.67
CA PRO A 128 -1.32 41.22 -22.65
C PRO A 128 -2.64 41.65 -22.01
N PHE A 129 -3.24 42.71 -22.54
CA PHE A 129 -4.63 43.02 -22.24
C PHE A 129 -5.55 41.98 -22.86
N ILE A 130 -6.56 41.56 -22.11
CA ILE A 130 -7.48 40.49 -22.50
C ILE A 130 -8.90 41.03 -22.47
N VAL A 131 -9.59 40.98 -23.61
CA VAL A 131 -11.01 41.33 -23.71
C VAL A 131 -11.82 40.06 -24.03
N PRO A 132 -12.57 39.52 -23.07
CA PRO A 132 -13.39 38.32 -23.27
C PRO A 132 -14.62 38.63 -24.14
N ILE A 133 -14.91 37.74 -25.09
CA ILE A 133 -16.02 37.87 -26.03
C ILE A 133 -16.87 36.61 -25.94
N GLN A 134 -17.89 36.68 -25.07
CA GLN A 134 -18.67 35.51 -24.69
C GLN A 134 -19.62 35.05 -25.81
N GLY A 135 -19.67 33.74 -26.06
CA GLY A 135 -20.60 33.11 -27.00
C GLY A 135 -20.39 33.49 -28.46
N LYS A 136 -19.19 33.96 -28.82
CA LYS A 136 -18.78 34.29 -30.19
C LYS A 136 -17.67 33.38 -30.67
N GLU A 137 -17.60 33.22 -31.99
CA GLU A 137 -16.55 32.49 -32.69
C GLU A 137 -15.59 33.46 -33.38
N GLU A 138 -14.42 32.98 -33.80
CA GLU A 138 -13.42 33.80 -34.49
C GLU A 138 -13.98 34.48 -35.76
N LYS A 139 -14.86 33.80 -36.49
CA LYS A 139 -15.54 34.33 -37.69
C LYS A 139 -16.42 35.55 -37.42
N ASP A 140 -16.86 35.74 -36.17
CA ASP A 140 -17.69 36.87 -35.74
C ASP A 140 -16.84 38.13 -35.48
N ILE A 141 -15.51 37.98 -35.47
CA ILE A 141 -14.54 39.02 -35.17
C ILE A 141 -13.91 39.56 -36.45
N LYS A 142 -13.93 40.88 -36.62
CA LYS A 142 -13.27 41.57 -37.72
C LYS A 142 -12.23 42.53 -37.18
N ILE A 143 -10.97 42.30 -37.56
CA ILE A 143 -9.85 43.19 -37.24
C ILE A 143 -9.67 44.19 -38.39
N ASP A 144 -9.90 45.48 -38.12
CA ASP A 144 -9.70 46.56 -39.07
C ASP A 144 -8.40 47.31 -38.78
N LYS A 145 -7.34 46.93 -39.52
CA LYS A 145 -6.01 47.56 -39.41
C LYS A 145 -5.96 48.99 -39.94
N THR A 146 -6.94 49.43 -40.75
CA THR A 146 -6.95 50.78 -41.33
C THR A 146 -7.46 51.79 -40.31
N ASN A 147 -8.51 51.42 -39.59
CA ASN A 147 -9.14 52.26 -38.56
C ASN A 147 -8.66 51.95 -37.14
N ASP A 148 -7.67 51.07 -37.00
CA ASP A 148 -7.11 50.56 -35.75
C ASP A 148 -8.17 50.15 -34.71
N CYS A 149 -9.12 49.32 -35.15
CA CYS A 149 -10.26 48.90 -34.33
C CYS A 149 -10.58 47.42 -34.57
N VAL A 150 -11.20 46.78 -33.60
CA VAL A 150 -11.81 45.45 -33.74
C VAL A 150 -13.32 45.56 -33.64
N TYR A 151 -14.02 44.73 -34.41
CA TYR A 151 -15.47 44.67 -34.44
C TYR A 151 -15.95 43.26 -34.11
N VAL A 152 -17.03 43.17 -33.33
CA VAL A 152 -17.76 41.93 -33.02
C VAL A 152 -19.17 42.10 -33.56
N ASN A 153 -19.59 41.26 -34.50
CA ASN A 153 -20.90 41.39 -35.15
C ASN A 153 -21.20 42.79 -35.73
N GLY A 154 -20.16 43.50 -36.17
CA GLY A 154 -20.27 44.86 -36.72
C GLY A 154 -20.28 46.00 -35.70
N GLU A 155 -20.32 45.70 -34.40
CA GLU A 155 -20.16 46.69 -33.33
C GLU A 155 -18.69 46.80 -32.92
N LYS A 156 -18.23 48.00 -32.57
CA LYS A 156 -16.84 48.23 -32.18
C LYS A 156 -16.56 47.62 -30.80
N LEU A 157 -15.52 46.80 -30.71
CA LEU A 157 -15.06 46.21 -29.46
C LEU A 157 -14.35 47.27 -28.61
N LEU A 158 -14.76 47.39 -27.35
CA LEU A 158 -14.22 48.35 -26.41
C LEU A 158 -13.51 47.64 -25.25
N ASP A 159 -12.48 48.28 -24.70
CA ASP A 159 -11.79 47.85 -23.48
C ASP A 159 -12.61 48.17 -22.22
N GLU A 160 -12.09 47.81 -21.05
CA GLU A 160 -12.71 48.10 -19.74
C GLU A 160 -12.92 49.60 -19.46
N ASN A 161 -12.21 50.48 -20.16
CA ASN A 161 -12.31 51.93 -20.06
C ASN A 161 -13.25 52.54 -21.11
N GLY A 162 -13.91 51.70 -21.93
CA GLY A 162 -14.81 52.13 -23.01
C GLY A 162 -14.08 52.67 -24.24
N LYS A 163 -12.77 52.45 -24.37
CA LYS A 163 -11.99 52.85 -25.55
C LYS A 163 -11.95 51.73 -26.59
N PRO A 164 -11.90 52.05 -27.89
CA PRO A 164 -11.64 51.07 -28.94
C PRO A 164 -10.38 50.24 -28.66
N VAL A 165 -10.49 48.92 -28.76
CA VAL A 165 -9.31 48.06 -28.70
C VAL A 165 -8.50 48.19 -30.01
N PRO A 166 -7.16 48.21 -29.93
CA PRO A 166 -6.30 48.35 -31.10
C PRO A 166 -6.32 47.08 -31.96
N SER A 167 -5.93 47.19 -33.23
CA SER A 167 -5.94 46.11 -34.23
C SER A 167 -4.68 45.22 -34.25
N ASN A 168 -3.73 45.47 -33.33
CA ASN A 168 -2.44 44.79 -33.24
C ASN A 168 -2.45 43.50 -32.39
N GLY A 169 -3.62 43.06 -31.95
CA GLY A 169 -3.81 41.85 -31.16
C GLY A 169 -4.16 40.63 -31.99
N LYS A 170 -4.53 39.56 -31.28
CA LYS A 170 -4.99 38.28 -31.85
C LYS A 170 -6.26 37.80 -31.16
N VAL A 171 -7.09 37.11 -31.92
CA VAL A 171 -8.24 36.36 -31.39
C VAL A 171 -7.72 34.99 -30.97
N VAL A 172 -8.09 34.53 -29.78
CA VAL A 172 -7.78 33.17 -29.31
C VAL A 172 -9.04 32.50 -28.78
N PRO A 173 -9.18 31.17 -28.90
CA PRO A 173 -10.27 30.44 -28.27
C PRO A 173 -10.27 30.68 -26.75
N TRP A 174 -11.45 30.74 -26.16
CA TRP A 174 -11.60 30.89 -24.72
C TRP A 174 -12.55 29.85 -24.17
N GLY A 175 -12.03 29.06 -23.23
CA GLY A 175 -12.78 27.95 -22.68
C GLY A 175 -11.95 27.11 -21.76
N LYS A 176 -12.50 25.95 -21.44
CA LYS A 176 -11.91 25.03 -20.49
C LYS A 176 -12.10 23.61 -20.97
N LEU A 177 -11.00 22.89 -21.12
CA LEU A 177 -11.01 21.44 -21.26
C LEU A 177 -10.81 20.83 -19.88
N ARG A 178 -11.80 20.08 -19.42
CA ARG A 178 -11.74 19.29 -18.20
C ARG A 178 -11.56 17.83 -18.58
N ILE A 179 -10.56 17.16 -18.02
CA ILE A 179 -10.34 15.72 -18.20
C ILE A 179 -10.55 15.06 -16.84
N GLY A 180 -11.65 14.30 -16.72
CA GLY A 180 -11.88 13.40 -15.60
C GLY A 180 -11.07 12.11 -15.80
N VAL A 181 -10.17 11.81 -14.87
CA VAL A 181 -9.48 10.52 -14.81
C VAL A 181 -10.21 9.65 -13.79
N HIS A 182 -10.91 8.64 -14.30
CA HIS A 182 -11.66 7.68 -13.51
C HIS A 182 -10.85 6.42 -13.27
N VAL A 183 -10.87 5.93 -12.03
CA VAL A 183 -10.16 4.70 -11.63
C VAL A 183 -11.18 3.61 -11.26
N GLU A 184 -11.32 2.62 -12.13
CA GLU A 184 -12.19 1.47 -11.94
C GLU A 184 -11.61 0.54 -10.87
N THR A 185 -12.29 0.44 -9.73
CA THR A 185 -11.78 -0.31 -8.60
C THR A 185 -12.85 -0.68 -7.58
N SER A 186 -12.69 -1.82 -6.93
CA SER A 186 -13.56 -2.26 -5.82
C SER A 186 -13.25 -1.55 -4.49
N PHE A 187 -12.20 -0.72 -4.46
CA PHE A 187 -11.82 0.04 -3.26
C PHE A 187 -12.72 1.26 -3.09
N LYS A 188 -12.93 1.67 -1.83
CA LYS A 188 -13.78 2.83 -1.47
C LYS A 188 -13.05 4.17 -1.61
N ALA A 189 -11.76 4.14 -1.90
CA ALA A 189 -10.92 5.32 -2.01
C ALA A 189 -9.78 5.06 -2.98
N VAL A 190 -9.31 6.13 -3.60
CA VAL A 190 -8.11 6.15 -4.43
C VAL A 190 -7.22 7.24 -3.92
N ARG A 191 -6.02 6.89 -3.45
CA ARG A 191 -5.01 7.88 -3.09
C ARG A 191 -4.39 8.45 -4.35
N GLU A 192 -4.38 9.77 -4.46
CA GLU A 192 -3.78 10.52 -5.54
C GLU A 192 -2.48 11.20 -5.11
N LYS A 193 -1.59 11.39 -6.09
CA LYS A 193 -0.46 12.30 -5.99
C LYS A 193 -0.35 12.99 -7.34
N VAL A 194 -0.37 14.32 -7.33
CA VAL A 194 -0.29 15.14 -8.54
C VAL A 194 0.92 16.04 -8.45
N THR A 195 1.67 16.11 -9.55
CA THR A 195 2.84 16.97 -9.72
C THR A 195 2.59 17.87 -10.93
N PHE A 196 2.75 19.17 -10.74
CA PHE A 196 2.62 20.16 -11.80
C PHE A 196 4.01 20.62 -12.25
N ALA A 197 4.22 20.69 -13.57
CA ALA A 197 5.42 21.31 -14.10
C ALA A 197 5.45 22.82 -13.79
N PRO A 198 6.65 23.43 -13.73
CA PRO A 198 6.77 24.87 -13.55
C PRO A 198 6.12 25.64 -14.71
N TYR A 199 5.50 26.77 -14.39
CA TYR A 199 5.03 27.73 -15.38
C TYR A 199 6.17 28.14 -16.34
N PRO A 200 5.94 28.27 -17.65
CA PRO A 200 4.65 28.30 -18.35
C PRO A 200 4.08 26.94 -18.79
N SER A 201 4.73 25.83 -18.43
CA SER A 201 4.24 24.50 -18.81
C SER A 201 2.96 24.14 -18.06
N LEU A 202 1.99 23.57 -18.79
CA LEU A 202 0.77 22.97 -18.23
C LEU A 202 0.88 21.45 -18.07
N ASN A 203 2.10 20.91 -18.05
CA ASN A 203 2.32 19.47 -17.93
C ASN A 203 1.97 19.00 -16.52
N VAL A 204 1.21 17.92 -16.44
CA VAL A 204 0.75 17.33 -15.18
C VAL A 204 1.11 15.86 -15.16
N GLU A 205 1.68 15.42 -14.05
CA GLU A 205 1.91 14.01 -13.73
C GLU A 205 1.01 13.61 -12.57
N ALA A 206 0.36 12.45 -12.68
CA ALA A 206 -0.53 11.94 -11.66
C ALA A 206 -0.30 10.45 -11.39
N GLU A 207 -0.40 10.08 -10.13
CA GLU A 207 -0.33 8.71 -9.65
C GLU A 207 -1.61 8.39 -8.88
N PHE A 208 -2.30 7.29 -9.25
CA PHE A 208 -3.51 6.84 -8.57
C PHE A 208 -3.29 5.48 -7.92
N ARG A 209 -3.72 5.33 -6.67
CA ARG A 209 -3.50 4.13 -5.88
C ARG A 209 -4.78 3.71 -5.17
N PRO A 210 -5.55 2.74 -5.71
CA PRO A 210 -6.70 2.18 -5.03
C PRO A 210 -6.33 1.65 -3.64
N CYS A 211 -7.05 2.07 -2.60
CA CYS A 211 -6.67 1.82 -1.23
C CYS A 211 -7.87 1.67 -0.29
N LEU A 212 -7.65 1.08 0.89
CA LEU A 212 -8.62 1.15 1.97
C LEU A 212 -8.51 2.53 2.64
N PRO A 213 -9.63 3.21 2.92
CA PRO A 213 -9.58 4.51 3.59
C PRO A 213 -9.08 4.31 5.02
N PHE A 214 -7.99 5.00 5.37
CA PHE A 214 -7.49 5.09 6.74
C PHE A 214 -7.57 6.53 7.22
N ARG A 215 -7.92 6.72 8.50
CA ARG A 215 -8.37 8.01 9.05
C ARG A 215 -7.39 9.17 8.84
N GLN A 216 -6.09 8.88 8.74
CA GLN A 216 -5.03 9.89 8.65
C GLN A 216 -4.82 10.45 7.23
N ASP A 217 -5.29 9.75 6.19
CA ASP A 217 -5.04 10.13 4.79
C ASP A 217 -6.29 10.62 4.07
N MET A 218 -7.37 10.93 4.80
CA MET A 218 -8.65 11.25 4.17
C MET A 218 -8.58 12.42 3.19
N ASN A 219 -7.70 13.39 3.43
CA ASN A 219 -7.56 14.58 2.59
C ASN A 219 -6.70 14.36 1.33
N LYS A 220 -6.08 13.19 1.17
CA LYS A 220 -5.23 12.82 0.02
C LYS A 220 -5.83 11.66 -0.79
N CYS A 221 -7.13 11.46 -0.63
CA CYS A 221 -7.87 10.42 -1.31
C CYS A 221 -9.07 11.04 -1.99
N ILE A 222 -9.31 10.61 -3.22
CA ILE A 222 -10.61 10.72 -3.88
C ILE A 222 -11.58 9.83 -3.10
N GLN A 223 -12.54 10.45 -2.43
CA GLN A 223 -13.56 9.77 -1.58
C GLN A 223 -14.99 9.95 -2.11
N ASN A 224 -15.15 10.14 -3.41
CA ASN A 224 -16.46 10.24 -4.03
C ASN A 224 -16.85 8.90 -4.67
N GLU A 225 -18.16 8.68 -4.85
CA GLU A 225 -18.69 7.47 -5.48
C GLU A 225 -18.15 7.25 -6.89
N SER A 226 -17.66 8.32 -7.53
CA SER A 226 -17.15 8.26 -8.89
C SER A 226 -15.67 7.86 -8.99
N ASN A 227 -14.85 7.83 -7.93
CA ASN A 227 -13.40 7.57 -8.04
C ASN A 227 -12.72 8.37 -9.19
N THR A 228 -13.16 9.61 -9.39
CA THR A 228 -12.74 10.46 -10.53
C THR A 228 -12.03 11.71 -10.02
N MET A 229 -10.86 11.98 -10.58
CA MET A 229 -10.13 13.25 -10.41
C MET A 229 -10.21 14.08 -11.68
N TYR A 230 -10.55 15.35 -11.56
CA TYR A 230 -10.66 16.26 -12.70
C TYR A 230 -9.42 17.13 -12.83
N PHE A 231 -8.88 17.20 -14.04
CA PHE A 231 -7.79 18.09 -14.43
C PHE A 231 -8.34 19.15 -15.37
N ASP A 232 -8.06 20.40 -15.05
CA ASP A 232 -8.63 21.56 -15.72
C ASP A 232 -7.55 22.27 -16.54
N PHE A 233 -7.72 22.31 -17.85
CA PHE A 233 -6.82 22.94 -18.81
C PHE A 233 -7.51 24.12 -19.49
N PRO A 234 -7.04 25.37 -19.30
CA PRO A 234 -7.54 26.51 -20.06
C PRO A 234 -7.17 26.35 -21.54
N ILE A 235 -8.16 26.48 -22.40
CA ILE A 235 -8.00 26.18 -23.84
C ILE A 235 -7.01 27.13 -24.49
N GLU A 236 -7.04 28.41 -24.10
CA GLU A 236 -6.14 29.46 -24.58
C GLU A 236 -4.64 29.24 -24.34
N TYR A 237 -4.28 28.28 -23.47
CA TYR A 237 -2.90 27.95 -23.12
C TYR A 237 -2.53 26.51 -23.50
N LEU A 238 -3.46 25.75 -24.08
CA LEU A 238 -3.18 24.41 -24.55
C LEU A 238 -2.22 24.44 -25.74
N THR A 239 -1.14 23.67 -25.65
CA THR A 239 -0.16 23.49 -26.72
C THR A 239 -0.01 22.00 -27.04
N MET A 240 0.64 21.69 -28.17
CA MET A 240 0.94 20.29 -28.51
C MET A 240 1.87 19.62 -27.50
N ASP A 241 2.69 20.40 -26.79
CA ASP A 241 3.61 19.94 -25.75
C ASP A 241 2.94 19.74 -24.39
N THR A 242 1.68 20.16 -24.24
CA THR A 242 0.93 19.95 -23.01
C THR A 242 0.60 18.47 -22.85
N THR A 243 0.99 17.87 -21.74
CA THR A 243 0.75 16.45 -21.43
C THR A 243 0.09 16.25 -20.08
N LEU A 244 -0.81 15.27 -20.01
CA LEU A 244 -1.24 14.65 -18.76
C LEU A 244 -0.69 13.21 -18.75
N THR A 245 0.24 12.95 -17.85
CA THR A 245 0.88 11.64 -17.68
C THR A 245 0.31 10.95 -16.45
N ILE A 246 -0.24 9.76 -16.63
CA ILE A 246 -0.75 8.92 -15.55
C ILE A 246 0.23 7.76 -15.33
N HIS A 247 0.94 7.79 -14.20
CA HIS A 247 1.84 6.71 -13.84
C HIS A 247 1.05 5.50 -13.34
N CYS A 248 1.21 4.38 -14.04
CA CYS A 248 0.52 3.14 -13.72
C CYS A 248 1.53 2.05 -13.33
N ARG A 249 1.00 0.94 -12.80
CA ARG A 249 1.83 -0.17 -12.34
C ARG A 249 2.53 -0.91 -13.48
N ASP A 250 1.90 -0.96 -14.63
CA ASP A 250 2.29 -1.72 -15.81
C ASP A 250 2.93 -0.85 -16.89
N ASP A 251 2.28 0.24 -17.32
CA ASP A 251 2.86 1.21 -18.25
C ASP A 251 2.24 2.61 -18.09
N ASP A 252 3.02 3.65 -18.33
CA ASP A 252 2.55 5.03 -18.18
C ASP A 252 1.59 5.41 -19.31
N ILE A 253 0.47 6.05 -18.96
CA ILE A 253 -0.46 6.60 -19.95
C ILE A 253 -0.11 8.06 -20.16
N VAL A 254 0.29 8.43 -21.38
CA VAL A 254 0.54 9.83 -21.73
C VAL A 254 -0.55 10.27 -22.69
N ILE A 255 -1.39 11.22 -22.26
CA ILE A 255 -2.36 11.87 -23.14
C ILE A 255 -1.95 13.32 -23.39
N ARG A 256 -2.34 13.83 -24.56
CA ARG A 256 -2.15 15.22 -24.93
C ARG A 256 -3.51 15.91 -24.88
N PRO A 257 -3.81 16.75 -23.88
CA PRO A 257 -5.16 17.29 -23.69
C PRO A 257 -5.76 17.94 -24.94
N TYR A 258 -4.95 18.61 -25.78
CA TYR A 258 -5.45 19.22 -27.02
C TYR A 258 -6.21 18.25 -27.93
N THR A 259 -5.90 16.94 -27.92
CA THR A 259 -6.57 15.94 -28.76
C THR A 259 -8.05 15.75 -28.39
N PHE A 260 -8.47 16.21 -27.21
CA PHE A 260 -9.87 16.16 -26.75
C PHE A 260 -10.62 17.48 -26.96
N SER A 261 -9.92 18.54 -27.37
CA SER A 261 -10.51 19.88 -27.42
C SER A 261 -11.29 20.14 -28.71
N ASP A 262 -11.17 19.31 -29.74
CA ASP A 262 -11.65 19.53 -31.13
C ASP A 262 -11.21 20.86 -31.76
N LEU A 263 -10.36 21.63 -31.06
CA LEU A 263 -9.84 22.92 -31.48
C LEU A 263 -8.52 22.69 -32.19
N MET A 264 -8.57 22.67 -33.52
CA MET A 264 -7.39 22.76 -34.37
C MET A 264 -6.68 24.09 -34.07
N ILE A 265 -5.66 24.06 -33.21
CA ILE A 265 -4.68 25.14 -33.16
C ILE A 265 -3.70 24.84 -34.30
N GLU A 266 -3.90 25.48 -35.45
CA GLU A 266 -2.87 25.48 -36.49
C GLU A 266 -1.58 26.05 -35.89
N GLU A 267 -0.47 25.34 -36.10
CA GLU A 267 0.87 25.80 -35.75
C GLU A 267 1.07 27.22 -36.28
N GLN A 268 1.35 28.18 -35.39
CA GLN A 268 1.90 29.45 -35.85
C GLN A 268 3.33 29.18 -36.35
N SER A 269 3.47 29.05 -37.67
CA SER A 269 4.73 29.18 -38.40
C SER A 269 5.24 30.61 -38.37
#